data_AF-A0A3R7AI55-F1
#
_entry.id   AF-A0A3R7AI55-F1
#
_cell.length_a   1.000
_cell.length_b   1.000
_cell.length_c   1.000
_cell.angle_alpha   90.00
_cell.angle_beta   90.00
_cell.angle_gamma   90.00
#
_symmetry.space_group_name_H-M   'P 1'
#
loop_
_entity.id
_entity.type
_entity.pdbx_description
1 polymer ?
#
loop_
_entity_poly.entity_id
_entity_poly.type
_entity_poly.pdbx_seq_one_letter_code
_entity_poly.pdbx_strand_id
1 'polypeptide(L)'
;MLDIERRSVAYIWDTFCTRGTLTSNKCAKVGPKPKYSPDDIRNLVIPAIKASFPSANKRVVLQHDNATPHASITDAELEAVSTDGWKFVLRRQPPNSPYLNALDLGFFASIQSLQYKSMSRTVDDVIRSTLAAFEELSYEKLESVFLTSQSVMRLILEHDGGNHYVLPHLKKAAVRRAGLLMQNVSCPVSLLL
;
A
#
# COMPACT_ATOMS: atom_id res chain seq x y z
N MET A 1 -20.42 -33.50 9.24
CA MET A 1 -19.84 -32.42 8.41
C MET A 1 -20.99 -31.93 7.54
N LEU A 2 -21.55 -30.76 7.84
CA LEU A 2 -22.76 -30.25 7.19
C LEU A 2 -22.35 -29.47 5.94
N ASP A 3 -22.65 -30.02 4.76
CA ASP A 3 -22.44 -29.36 3.49
C ASP A 3 -23.45 -28.24 3.30
N ILE A 4 -22.97 -26.99 3.31
CA ILE A 4 -23.75 -25.83 2.94
C ILE A 4 -23.71 -25.76 1.41
N GLU A 5 -24.81 -26.15 0.77
CA GLU A 5 -24.91 -26.15 -0.69
C GLU A 5 -24.74 -24.73 -1.29
N ARG A 6 -24.11 -24.68 -2.47
CA ARG A 6 -23.77 -23.47 -3.23
C ARG A 6 -24.95 -22.51 -3.46
N ARG A 7 -26.19 -23.04 -3.48
CA ARG A 7 -27.43 -22.24 -3.59
C ARG A 7 -27.72 -21.44 -2.32
N SER A 8 -27.42 -21.97 -1.14
CA SER A 8 -27.58 -21.27 0.13
C SER A 8 -26.57 -20.12 0.25
N VAL A 9 -25.34 -20.33 -0.22
CA VAL A 9 -24.31 -19.27 -0.26
C VAL A 9 -24.68 -18.16 -1.23
N ALA A 10 -25.18 -18.50 -2.43
CA ALA A 10 -25.60 -17.52 -3.42
C ALA A 10 -26.79 -16.68 -2.94
N TYR A 11 -27.77 -17.30 -2.28
CA TYR A 11 -28.93 -16.60 -1.70
C TYR A 11 -28.54 -15.64 -0.56
N ILE A 12 -27.63 -16.08 0.33
CA ILE A 12 -27.11 -15.23 1.41
C ILE A 12 -26.31 -14.05 0.85
N TRP A 13 -25.49 -14.30 -0.19
CA TRP A 13 -24.70 -13.28 -0.87
C TRP A 13 -25.56 -12.24 -1.60
N ASP A 14 -26.57 -12.67 -2.34
CA ASP A 14 -27.49 -11.78 -3.05
C ASP A 14 -28.34 -10.94 -2.08
N THR A 15 -28.80 -11.54 -0.97
CA THR A 15 -29.53 -10.84 0.09
C THR A 15 -28.65 -9.80 0.81
N PHE A 16 -27.36 -10.08 0.97
CA PHE A 16 -26.38 -9.14 1.53
C PHE A 16 -26.12 -7.94 0.60
N CYS A 17 -25.94 -8.18 -0.70
CA CYS A 17 -25.68 -7.13 -1.70
C CYS A 17 -26.90 -6.25 -1.99
N THR A 18 -28.12 -6.81 -1.92
CA THR A 18 -29.35 -6.10 -2.32
C THR A 18 -30.15 -5.51 -1.16
N ARG A 19 -30.08 -6.10 0.05
CA ARG A 19 -30.90 -5.70 1.21
C ARG A 19 -30.11 -5.44 2.49
N GLY A 20 -28.81 -5.71 2.52
CA GLY A 20 -27.98 -5.59 3.73
C GLY A 20 -27.58 -4.14 4.02
N THR A 21 -28.41 -3.39 4.76
CA THR A 21 -27.93 -2.23 5.52
C THR A 21 -27.16 -2.75 6.74
N LEU A 22 -25.84 -2.88 6.63
CA LEU A 22 -24.99 -3.09 7.79
C LEU A 22 -24.84 -1.78 8.58
N THR A 23 -25.83 -1.42 9.38
CA THR A 23 -25.54 -0.69 10.62
C THR A 23 -24.91 -1.70 11.58
N SER A 24 -23.59 -1.64 11.71
CA SER A 24 -22.86 -2.39 12.74
C SER A 24 -23.28 -1.86 14.12
N ASN A 25 -24.03 -2.67 14.87
CA ASN A 25 -24.44 -2.38 16.25
C ASN A 25 -23.37 -2.74 17.30
N LYS A 26 -22.08 -2.51 16.98
CA LYS A 26 -21.05 -2.38 18.01
C LYS A 26 -20.50 -0.97 17.98
N CYS A 27 -21.16 -0.07 18.71
CA CYS A 27 -20.61 1.22 19.09
C CYS A 27 -19.60 1.00 20.24
N ALA A 28 -18.47 0.36 19.95
CA ALA A 28 -17.27 0.70 20.69
C ALA A 28 -16.72 1.95 20.02
N LYS A 29 -16.68 3.07 20.73
CA LYS A 29 -15.94 4.26 20.29
C LYS A 29 -14.46 3.89 20.27
N VAL A 30 -13.98 3.34 19.16
CA VAL A 30 -12.55 3.19 18.88
C VAL A 30 -11.98 4.57 18.58
N GLY A 31 -11.65 5.29 19.66
CA GLY A 31 -10.92 6.56 19.62
C GLY A 31 -11.64 7.71 18.89
N PRO A 32 -10.95 8.86 18.77
CA PRO A 32 -11.38 9.94 17.90
C PRO A 32 -11.58 9.43 16.46
N LYS A 33 -12.55 9.98 15.73
CA LYS A 33 -12.67 9.71 14.29
C LYS A 33 -11.30 9.96 13.64
N PRO A 34 -10.75 8.99 12.88
CA PRO A 34 -9.53 9.21 12.12
C PRO A 34 -9.70 10.48 11.30
N LYS A 35 -8.85 11.48 11.55
CA LYS A 35 -8.84 12.73 10.79
C LYS A 35 -7.97 12.49 9.57
N TYR A 36 -8.59 11.90 8.56
CA TYR A 36 -8.03 11.83 7.23
C TYR A 36 -8.98 12.54 6.29
N SER A 37 -8.52 13.65 5.75
CA SER A 37 -9.34 14.55 4.94
C SER A 37 -8.68 14.85 3.60
N PRO A 38 -9.47 15.25 2.60
CA PRO A 38 -8.94 15.83 1.37
C PRO A 38 -7.97 16.99 1.61
N ASP A 39 -8.19 17.78 2.67
CA ASP A 39 -7.29 18.88 3.05
C ASP A 39 -5.91 18.39 3.46
N ASP A 40 -5.79 17.23 4.12
CA ASP A 40 -4.48 16.68 4.50
C ASP A 40 -3.67 16.30 3.24
N ILE A 41 -4.32 15.71 2.24
CA ILE A 41 -3.68 15.45 0.94
C ILE A 41 -3.25 16.75 0.27
N ARG A 42 -4.17 17.73 0.16
CA ARG A 42 -3.90 18.99 -0.55
C ARG A 42 -2.82 19.83 0.12
N ASN A 43 -2.81 19.88 1.45
CA ASN A 43 -1.99 20.83 2.20
C ASN A 43 -0.69 20.21 2.71
N LEU A 44 -0.62 18.88 2.88
CA LEU A 44 0.57 18.20 3.39
C LEU A 44 1.24 17.35 2.31
N VAL A 45 0.49 16.44 1.68
CA VAL A 45 1.07 15.42 0.79
C VAL A 45 1.51 16.01 -0.55
N ILE A 46 0.63 16.76 -1.23
CA ILE A 46 0.93 17.30 -2.56
C ILE A 46 2.12 18.27 -2.54
N PRO A 47 2.21 19.25 -1.61
CA PRO A 47 3.36 20.14 -1.54
C PRO A 47 4.65 19.40 -1.23
N ALA A 48 4.62 18.40 -0.32
CA ALA A 48 5.78 17.59 -0.01
C ALA A 48 6.30 16.81 -1.22
N ILE A 49 5.40 16.20 -2.02
CA ILE A 49 5.81 15.51 -3.25
C ILE A 49 6.44 16.48 -4.24
N LYS A 50 5.82 17.66 -4.47
CA LYS A 50 6.36 18.66 -5.39
C LYS A 50 7.74 19.16 -4.96
N ALA A 51 7.99 19.27 -3.65
CA ALA A 51 9.26 19.73 -3.08
C ALA A 51 10.36 18.64 -3.10
N SER A 52 10.01 17.41 -2.75
CA SER A 52 10.98 16.32 -2.55
C SER A 52 11.23 15.48 -3.81
N PHE A 53 10.39 15.59 -4.84
CA PHE A 53 10.47 14.75 -6.05
C PHE A 53 10.63 15.56 -7.34
N PRO A 54 11.78 16.22 -7.58
CA PRO A 54 12.03 16.89 -8.85
C PRO A 54 12.22 15.84 -9.96
N SER A 55 11.18 15.62 -10.76
CA SER A 55 11.17 14.64 -11.85
C SER A 55 10.74 15.28 -13.16
N ALA A 56 11.34 14.84 -14.27
CA ALA A 56 10.88 15.18 -15.61
C ALA A 56 9.47 14.61 -15.89
N ASN A 57 9.14 13.48 -15.26
CA ASN A 57 7.80 12.90 -15.27
C ASN A 57 7.04 13.31 -14.01
N LYS A 58 6.08 14.23 -14.18
CA LYS A 58 5.26 14.78 -13.09
C LYS A 58 3.91 14.07 -12.92
N ARG A 59 3.76 12.86 -13.47
CA ARG A 59 2.57 12.03 -13.25
C ARG A 59 2.76 11.15 -12.01
N VAL A 60 1.95 11.38 -10.99
CA VAL A 60 1.99 10.66 -9.71
C VAL A 60 0.71 9.85 -9.54
N VAL A 61 0.88 8.58 -9.17
CA VAL A 61 -0.22 7.71 -8.77
C VAL A 61 -0.21 7.62 -7.26
N LEU A 62 -1.23 8.18 -6.60
CA LEU A 62 -1.46 8.00 -5.18
C LEU A 62 -2.22 6.69 -4.97
N GLN A 63 -1.61 5.76 -4.25
CA GLN A 63 -2.22 4.48 -3.95
C GLN A 63 -2.78 4.50 -2.52
N HIS A 64 -4.06 4.22 -2.35
CA HIS A 64 -4.69 3.99 -1.04
C HIS A 64 -5.32 2.60 -0.97
N ASP A 65 -5.45 2.06 0.24
CA ASP A 65 -6.35 0.94 0.50
C ASP A 65 -7.82 1.40 0.51
N ASN A 66 -8.75 0.46 0.72
CA ASN A 66 -10.18 0.74 0.76
C ASN A 66 -10.71 1.03 2.18
N ALA A 67 -9.86 1.51 3.10
CA ALA A 67 -10.33 1.92 4.42
C ALA A 67 -11.39 3.04 4.29
N THR A 68 -12.43 3.00 5.13
CA THR A 68 -13.57 3.93 5.05
C THR A 68 -13.16 5.41 5.00
N PRO A 69 -12.16 5.90 5.76
CA PRO A 69 -11.72 7.30 5.65
C PRO A 69 -11.19 7.68 4.27
N HIS A 70 -10.55 6.75 3.55
CA HIS A 70 -9.99 6.99 2.21
C HIS A 70 -11.06 7.12 1.13
N ALA A 71 -12.31 6.70 1.41
CA ALA A 71 -13.41 6.83 0.47
C ALA A 71 -13.73 8.30 0.12
N SER A 72 -13.38 9.22 1.03
CA SER A 72 -13.54 10.67 0.83
C SER A 72 -12.60 11.23 -0.23
N ILE A 73 -11.47 10.56 -0.52
CA ILE A 73 -10.51 11.03 -1.52
C ILE A 73 -10.95 10.58 -2.92
N THR A 74 -11.10 11.54 -3.83
CA THR A 74 -11.57 11.29 -5.19
C THR A 74 -10.60 11.84 -6.26
N ASP A 75 -10.69 11.31 -7.48
CA ASP A 75 -9.92 11.85 -8.61
C ASP A 75 -10.25 13.32 -8.89
N ALA A 76 -11.48 13.77 -8.62
CA ALA A 76 -11.87 15.17 -8.78
C ALA A 76 -11.09 16.11 -7.85
N GLU A 77 -10.78 15.68 -6.64
CA GLU A 77 -9.97 16.45 -5.70
C GLU A 77 -8.50 16.48 -6.11
N LEU A 78 -8.01 15.41 -6.73
CA LEU A 78 -6.64 15.35 -7.26
C LEU A 78 -6.47 16.15 -8.55
N GLU A 79 -7.52 16.27 -9.36
CA GLU A 79 -7.52 17.14 -10.54
C GLU A 79 -7.31 18.61 -10.15
N ALA A 80 -7.98 19.07 -9.09
CA ALA A 80 -7.86 20.45 -8.60
C ALA A 80 -6.43 20.83 -8.15
N VAL A 81 -5.60 19.86 -7.77
CA VAL A 81 -4.20 20.08 -7.37
C VAL A 81 -3.18 19.68 -8.45
N SER A 82 -3.65 19.18 -9.59
CA SER A 82 -2.85 18.82 -10.76
C SER A 82 -2.47 20.05 -11.58
N THR A 83 -1.62 20.88 -11.00
CA THR A 83 -1.14 22.16 -11.57
C THR A 83 0.33 22.09 -11.96
N ASP A 84 0.81 23.06 -12.75
CA ASP A 84 2.25 23.23 -13.07
C ASP A 84 2.86 22.04 -13.81
N GLY A 85 2.04 21.40 -14.63
CA GLY A 85 2.37 20.18 -15.38
C GLY A 85 2.36 18.90 -14.53
N TRP A 86 2.01 18.97 -13.25
CA TRP A 86 1.78 17.79 -12.42
C TRP A 86 0.42 17.18 -12.72
N LYS A 87 0.37 15.84 -12.67
CA LYS A 87 -0.88 15.07 -12.77
C LYS A 87 -0.93 14.05 -11.64
N PHE A 88 -1.85 14.24 -10.72
CA PHE A 88 -2.12 13.31 -9.62
C PHE A 88 -3.34 12.47 -9.96
N VAL A 89 -3.25 11.15 -9.79
CA VAL A 89 -4.37 10.23 -9.97
C VAL A 89 -4.46 9.27 -8.80
N LEU A 90 -5.68 8.90 -8.40
CA LEU A 90 -5.90 7.96 -7.32
C LEU A 90 -5.98 6.53 -7.88
N ARG A 91 -5.35 5.58 -7.20
CA ARG A 91 -5.59 4.16 -7.43
C ARG A 91 -5.88 3.46 -6.11
N ARG A 92 -6.99 2.73 -6.09
CA ARG A 92 -7.39 1.94 -4.94
C ARG A 92 -6.81 0.55 -5.09
N GLN A 93 -6.24 0.05 -4.01
CA GLN A 93 -5.78 -1.32 -3.90
C GLN A 93 -6.99 -2.28 -3.92
N PRO A 94 -6.85 -3.49 -4.48
CA PRO A 94 -7.86 -4.54 -4.31
C PRO A 94 -8.13 -4.84 -2.82
N PRO A 95 -9.38 -5.15 -2.41
CA PRO A 95 -9.69 -5.52 -1.03
C PRO A 95 -8.83 -6.69 -0.53
N ASN A 96 -8.53 -6.72 0.77
CA ASN A 96 -7.82 -7.82 1.46
C ASN A 96 -6.47 -8.22 0.83
N SER A 97 -5.77 -7.28 0.17
CA SER A 97 -4.57 -7.60 -0.62
C SER A 97 -3.31 -6.89 -0.13
N PRO A 98 -2.94 -6.96 1.17
CA PRO A 98 -1.87 -6.14 1.77
C PRO A 98 -0.53 -6.24 1.04
N TYR A 99 -0.25 -7.36 0.38
CA TYR A 99 0.95 -7.59 -0.42
C TYR A 99 1.10 -6.65 -1.64
N LEU A 100 0.00 -6.00 -2.06
CA LEU A 100 -0.03 -5.00 -3.13
C LEU A 100 0.22 -3.57 -2.63
N ASN A 101 0.45 -3.37 -1.34
CA ASN A 101 0.87 -2.09 -0.77
C ASN A 101 2.34 -2.17 -0.38
N ALA A 102 3.19 -1.40 -1.05
CA ALA A 102 4.62 -1.38 -0.75
C ALA A 102 4.93 -0.94 0.70
N LEU A 103 4.04 -0.12 1.29
CA LEU A 103 4.19 0.34 2.67
C LEU A 103 4.08 -0.83 3.65
N ASP A 104 3.01 -1.62 3.51
CA ASP A 104 2.74 -2.80 4.34
C ASP A 104 3.72 -3.94 4.04
N LEU A 105 4.04 -4.15 2.76
CA LEU A 105 4.87 -5.27 2.32
C LEU A 105 6.30 -5.22 2.88
N GLY A 106 6.85 -4.04 3.11
CA GLY A 106 8.23 -3.97 3.58
C GLY A 106 8.73 -2.64 4.11
N PHE A 107 8.10 -1.51 3.79
CA PHE A 107 8.56 -0.22 4.32
C PHE A 107 8.41 -0.15 5.84
N PHE A 108 7.21 -0.39 6.37
CA PHE A 108 6.96 -0.30 7.82
C PHE A 108 7.77 -1.34 8.59
N ALA A 109 7.90 -2.56 8.08
CA ALA A 109 8.77 -3.59 8.66
C ALA A 109 10.25 -3.16 8.69
N SER A 110 10.70 -2.39 7.68
CA SER A 110 12.07 -1.87 7.65
C SER A 110 12.29 -0.80 8.71
N ILE A 111 11.36 0.15 8.85
CA ILE A 111 11.38 1.16 9.92
C ILE A 111 11.37 0.49 11.29
N GLN A 112 10.47 -0.46 11.49
CA GLN A 112 10.34 -1.19 12.75
C GLN A 112 11.63 -1.94 13.11
N SER A 113 12.27 -2.58 12.12
CA SER A 113 13.56 -3.27 12.32
C SER A 113 14.69 -2.33 12.75
N LEU A 114 14.68 -1.07 12.31
CA LEU A 114 15.65 -0.05 12.75
C LEU A 114 15.28 0.48 14.13
N GLN A 115 14.00 0.75 14.35
CA GLN A 115 13.48 1.21 15.63
C GLN A 115 13.81 0.24 16.77
N TYR A 116 13.71 -1.08 16.55
CA TYR A 116 14.03 -2.10 17.56
C TYR A 116 15.49 -2.11 18.03
N LYS A 117 16.41 -1.42 17.32
CA LYS A 117 17.79 -1.23 17.78
C LYS A 117 17.91 -0.15 18.85
N SER A 118 16.85 0.64 19.06
CA SER A 118 16.78 1.71 20.04
C SER A 118 15.91 1.32 21.23
N MET A 119 16.29 1.72 22.44
CA MET A 119 15.44 1.53 23.62
C MET A 119 14.47 2.70 23.77
N SER A 120 13.18 2.42 23.67
CA SER A 120 12.11 3.41 23.90
C SER A 120 11.35 3.08 25.18
N ARG A 121 11.24 4.05 26.09
CA ARG A 121 10.50 3.91 27.36
C ARG A 121 9.26 4.79 27.43
N THR A 122 9.15 5.74 26.51
CA THR A 122 8.06 6.71 26.41
C THR A 122 7.54 6.83 24.98
N VAL A 123 6.37 7.44 24.81
CA VAL A 123 5.82 7.75 23.49
C VAL A 123 6.75 8.68 22.70
N ASP A 124 7.36 9.67 23.36
CA ASP A 124 8.31 10.57 22.72
C ASP A 124 9.57 9.84 22.22
N ASP A 125 10.04 8.81 22.95
CA ASP A 125 11.13 7.97 22.49
C ASP A 125 10.74 7.17 21.24
N VAL A 126 9.50 6.69 21.17
CA VAL A 126 8.97 5.99 19.99
C VAL A 126 8.92 6.92 18.79
N ILE A 127 8.43 8.16 18.96
CA ILE A 127 8.40 9.17 17.90
C ILE A 127 9.82 9.48 17.43
N ARG A 128 10.75 9.78 18.35
CA ARG A 128 12.15 10.08 18.00
C ARG A 128 12.83 8.92 17.28
N SER A 129 12.69 7.69 17.78
CA SER A 129 13.30 6.51 17.16
C SER A 129 12.70 6.20 15.79
N THR A 130 11.39 6.43 15.60
CA THR A 130 10.73 6.25 14.29
C THR A 130 11.23 7.28 13.27
N LEU A 131 11.37 8.55 13.66
CA LEU A 131 11.92 9.60 12.80
C LEU A 131 13.38 9.32 12.45
N ALA A 132 14.20 8.93 13.44
CA ALA A 132 15.59 8.55 13.19
C ALA A 132 15.69 7.33 12.24
N ALA A 133 14.84 6.32 12.42
CA ALA A 133 14.76 5.17 11.52
C ALA A 133 14.32 5.55 10.09
N PHE A 134 13.44 6.54 9.95
CA PHE A 134 13.03 7.07 8.64
C PHE A 134 14.21 7.74 7.92
N GLU A 135 14.98 8.57 8.61
CA GLU A 135 16.17 9.23 8.07
C GLU A 135 17.32 8.24 7.79
N GLU A 136 17.48 7.19 8.62
CA GLU A 136 18.50 6.14 8.41
C GLU A 136 18.14 5.20 7.25
N LEU A 137 16.86 5.12 6.85
CA LEU A 137 16.41 4.15 5.86
C LEU A 137 17.03 4.43 4.48
N SER A 138 17.93 3.55 4.06
CA SER A 138 18.60 3.67 2.78
C SER A 138 17.67 3.51 1.58
N TYR A 139 18.00 4.22 0.49
CA TYR A 139 17.30 4.06 -0.78
C TYR A 139 17.44 2.63 -1.34
N GLU A 140 18.55 1.92 -1.09
CA GLU A 140 18.71 0.53 -1.53
C GLU A 140 17.68 -0.39 -0.85
N LYS A 141 17.29 -0.07 0.39
CA LYS A 141 16.24 -0.82 1.09
C LYS A 141 14.88 -0.58 0.45
N LEU A 142 14.55 0.67 0.13
CA LEU A 142 13.33 1.04 -0.59
C LEU A 142 13.26 0.39 -1.97
N GLU A 143 14.32 0.46 -2.76
CA GLU A 143 14.43 -0.23 -4.06
C GLU A 143 14.17 -1.75 -3.90
N SER A 144 14.72 -2.35 -2.84
CA SER A 144 14.50 -3.76 -2.55
C SER A 144 13.05 -4.11 -2.20
N VAL A 145 12.32 -3.19 -1.55
CA VAL A 145 10.87 -3.34 -1.27
C VAL A 145 10.08 -3.27 -2.57
N PHE A 146 10.36 -2.29 -3.44
CA PHE A 146 9.69 -2.17 -4.74
C PHE A 146 9.91 -3.37 -5.65
N LEU A 147 11.14 -3.90 -5.75
CA LEU A 147 11.40 -5.13 -6.50
C LEU A 147 10.64 -6.35 -5.94
N THR A 148 10.45 -6.39 -4.62
CA THR A 148 9.62 -7.43 -3.99
C THR A 148 8.15 -7.25 -4.36
N SER A 149 7.64 -6.02 -4.32
CA SER A 149 6.27 -5.69 -4.74
C SER A 149 5.99 -6.10 -6.18
N GLN A 150 6.91 -5.81 -7.10
CA GLN A 150 6.78 -6.24 -8.51
C GLN A 150 6.80 -7.78 -8.66
N SER A 151 7.62 -8.47 -7.87
CA SER A 151 7.64 -9.94 -7.86
C SER A 151 6.34 -10.52 -7.32
N VAL A 152 5.76 -9.91 -6.28
CA VAL A 152 4.43 -10.27 -5.77
C VAL A 152 3.36 -10.09 -6.84
N MET A 153 3.34 -8.94 -7.53
CA MET A 153 2.38 -8.69 -8.61
C MET A 153 2.49 -9.75 -9.72
N ARG A 154 3.71 -10.11 -10.11
CA ARG A 154 3.93 -11.18 -11.07
C ARG A 154 3.40 -12.54 -10.57
N LEU A 155 3.67 -12.91 -9.32
CA LEU A 155 3.18 -14.17 -8.75
C LEU A 155 1.66 -14.22 -8.70
N ILE A 156 1.01 -13.11 -8.38
CA ILE A 156 -0.45 -12.99 -8.40
C ILE A 156 -0.98 -13.30 -9.80
N LEU A 157 -0.33 -12.77 -10.86
CA LEU A 157 -0.70 -13.09 -12.24
C LEU A 157 -0.43 -14.58 -12.58
N GLU A 158 0.70 -15.13 -12.14
CA GLU A 158 1.03 -16.57 -12.33
C GLU A 158 0.06 -17.53 -11.62
N HIS A 159 -0.69 -17.04 -10.62
CA HIS A 159 -1.62 -17.84 -9.81
C HIS A 159 -3.07 -17.34 -9.95
N ASP A 160 -3.43 -16.72 -11.08
CA ASP A 160 -4.80 -16.29 -11.41
C ASP A 160 -5.48 -15.45 -10.32
N GLY A 161 -4.75 -14.53 -9.70
CA GLY A 161 -5.24 -13.68 -8.61
C GLY A 161 -5.17 -14.31 -7.22
N GLY A 162 -4.76 -15.57 -7.11
CA GLY A 162 -4.60 -16.28 -5.85
C GLY A 162 -3.42 -15.77 -5.00
N ASN A 163 -3.42 -16.14 -3.72
CA ASN A 163 -2.37 -15.81 -2.75
C ASN A 163 -1.54 -17.04 -2.31
N HIS A 164 -1.75 -18.19 -2.95
CA HIS A 164 -1.08 -19.46 -2.64
C HIS A 164 0.27 -19.57 -3.37
N TYR A 165 1.16 -18.61 -3.14
CA TYR A 165 2.50 -18.60 -3.71
C TYR A 165 3.57 -18.43 -2.63
N VAL A 166 4.75 -19.00 -2.90
CA VAL A 166 5.94 -18.76 -2.08
C VAL A 166 6.71 -17.60 -2.67
N LEU A 167 6.95 -16.56 -1.87
CA LEU A 167 7.73 -15.42 -2.32
C LEU A 167 9.20 -15.84 -2.55
N PRO A 168 9.73 -15.74 -3.78
CA PRO A 168 11.08 -16.18 -4.07
C PRO A 168 12.11 -15.24 -3.44
N HIS A 169 13.16 -15.82 -2.86
CA HIS A 169 14.31 -15.07 -2.40
C HIS A 169 15.16 -14.60 -3.60
N LEU A 170 14.88 -13.39 -4.09
CA LEU A 170 15.58 -12.76 -5.22
C LEU A 170 17.09 -12.48 -4.99
N LYS A 171 17.65 -12.83 -3.83
CA LYS A 171 19.05 -12.56 -3.43
C LYS A 171 19.53 -11.12 -3.72
N LYS A 172 18.61 -10.14 -3.61
CA LYS A 172 18.80 -8.74 -4.05
C LYS A 172 20.12 -8.13 -3.61
N ALA A 173 20.53 -8.35 -2.36
CA ALA A 173 21.80 -7.83 -1.83
C ALA A 173 23.03 -8.41 -2.55
N ALA A 174 23.03 -9.71 -2.85
CA ALA A 174 24.14 -10.34 -3.58
C ALA A 174 24.20 -9.86 -5.04
N VAL A 175 23.04 -9.76 -5.70
CA VAL A 175 22.93 -9.28 -7.08
C VAL A 175 23.35 -7.81 -7.19
N ARG A 176 22.98 -6.98 -6.20
CA ARG A 176 23.43 -5.57 -6.12
C ARG A 176 24.93 -5.45 -5.99
N ARG A 177 25.57 -6.25 -5.11
CA ARG A 177 27.04 -6.25 -4.96
C ARG A 177 27.77 -6.65 -6.25
N ALA A 178 27.14 -7.48 -7.09
CA ALA A 178 27.68 -7.84 -8.40
C ALA A 178 27.44 -6.76 -9.48
N GLY A 179 26.71 -5.68 -9.18
CA GLY A 179 26.35 -4.64 -10.16
C GLY A 179 25.28 -5.08 -11.17
N LEU A 180 24.55 -6.16 -10.88
CA LEU A 180 23.62 -6.80 -11.82
C LEU A 180 22.15 -6.67 -11.39
N LEU A 181 21.84 -5.80 -10.42
CA LEU A 181 20.47 -5.69 -9.91
C LEU A 181 19.57 -5.07 -10.98
N MET A 182 18.50 -5.78 -11.31
CA MET A 182 17.49 -5.28 -12.24
C MET A 182 16.78 -4.05 -11.67
N GLN A 183 16.45 -3.09 -12.54
CA GLN A 183 15.60 -1.95 -12.15
C GLN A 183 14.15 -2.37 -11.97
N ASN A 184 13.67 -3.33 -12.78
CA ASN A 184 12.31 -3.86 -12.72
C ASN A 184 12.30 -5.38 -12.92
N VAL A 185 11.32 -6.05 -12.32
CA VAL A 185 11.05 -7.47 -12.53
C VAL A 185 10.38 -7.67 -13.89
N SER A 186 10.89 -8.62 -14.68
CA SER A 186 10.27 -8.98 -15.96
C SER A 186 8.97 -9.78 -15.73
N CYS A 187 7.91 -9.44 -16.47
CA CYS A 187 6.65 -10.15 -16.52
C CYS A 187 6.40 -10.66 -17.94
N PRO A 188 6.24 -11.98 -18.16
CA PRO A 188 5.83 -12.51 -19.45
C PRO A 188 4.50 -11.93 -19.93
N VAL A 189 4.41 -11.56 -21.21
CA VAL A 189 3.18 -11.01 -21.81
C VAL A 189 2.02 -12.00 -21.77
N SER A 190 2.32 -13.31 -21.78
CA SER A 190 1.31 -14.37 -21.66
C SER A 190 0.51 -14.33 -20.37
N LEU A 191 1.01 -13.64 -19.33
CA LEU A 191 0.31 -13.47 -18.05
C LEU A 191 -0.60 -12.23 -18.01
N LEU A 192 -0.65 -11.43 -19.07
CA LEU A 192 -1.43 -10.19 -19.15
C LEU A 192 -2.74 -10.36 -19.95
N LEU A 193 -3.04 -11.58 -20.38
CA LEU A 193 -4.19 -11.96 -21.21
C LEU A 193 -5.24 -12.70 -20.37
#